data_AF-A0A316FKL1-F1
#
_entry.id   AF-A0A316FKL1-F1
#
_cell.length_a   1.000
_cell.length_b   1.000
_cell.length_c   1.000
_cell.angle_alpha   90.00
_cell.angle_beta   90.00
_cell.angle_gamma   90.00
#
_symmetry.space_group_name_H-M   'P 1'
#
loop_
_entity.id
_entity.type
_entity.pdbx_description
1 polymer ?
#
loop_
_entity_poly.entity_id
_entity_poly.type
_entity_poly.pdbx_seq_one_letter_code
_entity_poly.pdbx_strand_id
1 'polypeptide(L)'
;MRLEESYVDSPAVSDTDSPAENDPRVIELVVTGPPGTGPKLPDISGFWPDAPHRLGPAADHYEPEGADAVRTDPAWMPRGSQRPTVELRLAETRVRRASRKPVAALAAAILTAAGLAWYATRPTEPTAGPVLTVPTATATGAAPAGQPPVSIETSAPAAPVPDLATLELTDGTTALSVRVGDTGEDWYRVSSPVGSGISTRAEVRDGTVRIFVDDGTDPGTAEVDVVLSPDVTWSVLMLGGVRTAAIDLTGAKVGRVDLVGGAAEIDLTLPRQDKVVPISMTGGVRDWRVSTGGRAPVRAVLERGAGTVDLYGDRRKGVNRGSRFTVGTGDGGIDLVAENGVGTLTVAEGRDGGTIAE
;
A
#
# COMPACT_ATOMS: atom_id res chain seq x y z
N MET A 1 35.60 -54.33 23.49
CA MET A 1 35.82 -53.01 24.12
C MET A 1 34.45 -52.37 24.22
N ARG A 2 33.86 -52.42 25.42
CA ARG A 2 32.46 -52.16 25.73
C ARG A 2 32.48 -50.91 26.59
N LEU A 3 31.90 -49.80 26.12
CA LEU A 3 31.80 -48.58 26.90
C LEU A 3 30.42 -48.56 27.57
N GLU A 4 30.46 -48.80 28.88
CA GLU A 4 29.38 -48.57 29.82
C GLU A 4 29.43 -47.12 30.35
N GLU A 5 28.24 -46.64 30.71
CA GLU A 5 27.92 -45.63 31.74
C GLU A 5 28.35 -44.16 31.55
N SER A 6 27.35 -43.29 31.51
CA SER A 6 26.99 -42.51 32.72
C SER A 6 25.67 -41.78 32.51
N TYR A 7 24.64 -42.33 33.15
CA TYR A 7 23.33 -41.73 33.37
C TYR A 7 23.46 -40.83 34.61
N VAL A 8 23.32 -39.52 34.44
CA VAL A 8 23.32 -38.57 35.56
C VAL A 8 21.88 -38.28 35.96
N ASP A 9 21.57 -38.77 37.15
CA ASP A 9 20.39 -38.54 37.97
C ASP A 9 20.28 -37.04 38.31
N SER A 10 19.14 -36.42 38.02
CA SER A 10 18.85 -35.03 38.42
C SER A 10 17.62 -35.02 39.33
N PRO A 11 17.69 -34.34 40.49
CA PRO A 11 16.72 -34.50 41.56
C PRO A 11 15.37 -33.88 41.24
N ALA A 12 14.34 -34.52 41.80
CA ALA A 12 12.96 -34.06 41.86
C ALA A 12 12.85 -32.65 42.45
N VAL A 13 12.16 -31.76 41.74
CA VAL A 13 11.65 -30.50 42.26
C VAL A 13 10.14 -30.65 42.41
N SER A 14 9.66 -30.49 43.64
CA SER A 14 8.26 -30.57 44.02
C SER A 14 7.43 -29.41 43.45
N ASP A 15 6.20 -29.76 43.08
CA ASP A 15 5.04 -28.90 42.90
C ASP A 15 4.91 -27.85 44.01
N THR A 16 4.80 -26.58 43.64
CA THR A 16 3.92 -25.62 44.32
C THR A 16 3.63 -24.41 43.42
N ASP A 17 2.36 -24.00 43.44
CA ASP A 17 1.74 -22.77 42.93
C ASP A 17 1.57 -22.55 41.42
N SER A 18 0.36 -22.95 40.99
CA SER A 18 -0.34 -22.46 39.80
C SER A 18 -0.75 -20.99 39.96
N PRO A 19 -0.35 -20.07 39.06
CA PRO A 19 -1.03 -18.80 38.90
C PRO A 19 -2.17 -18.93 37.88
N ALA A 20 -3.28 -18.31 38.25
CA ALA A 20 -4.58 -18.35 37.61
C ALA A 20 -4.58 -17.99 36.11
N GLU A 21 -5.38 -18.79 35.42
CA GLU A 21 -6.11 -18.60 34.18
C GLU A 21 -6.55 -17.14 33.94
N ASN A 22 -5.88 -16.46 33.00
CA ASN A 22 -6.30 -15.15 32.47
C ASN A 22 -7.24 -15.38 31.29
N ASP A 23 -8.53 -15.47 31.59
CA ASP A 23 -9.64 -15.45 30.63
C ASP A 23 -9.88 -14.01 30.12
N PRO A 24 -9.82 -13.75 28.79
CA PRO A 24 -10.20 -12.46 28.26
C PRO A 24 -11.72 -12.28 28.43
N ARG A 25 -12.08 -11.46 29.43
CA ARG A 25 -13.44 -10.99 29.72
C ARG A 25 -14.25 -10.76 28.44
N VAL A 26 -15.06 -11.75 28.08
CA VAL A 26 -16.28 -11.55 27.31
C VAL A 26 -17.19 -10.73 28.23
N ILE A 27 -17.41 -9.47 27.88
CA ILE A 27 -18.50 -8.71 28.49
C ILE A 27 -19.79 -9.27 27.88
N GLU A 28 -20.31 -10.33 28.49
CA GLU A 28 -21.66 -10.79 28.25
C GLU A 28 -22.59 -9.74 28.84
N LEU A 29 -23.18 -8.90 27.98
CA LEU A 29 -24.16 -7.92 28.39
C LEU A 29 -25.46 -8.66 28.72
N VAL A 30 -25.56 -9.18 29.95
CA VAL A 30 -26.78 -9.78 30.46
C VAL A 30 -27.77 -8.64 30.74
N VAL A 31 -28.68 -8.41 29.80
CA VAL A 31 -29.80 -7.50 29.98
C VAL A 31 -30.86 -8.21 30.84
N THR A 32 -30.77 -8.06 32.15
CA THR A 32 -31.88 -8.40 33.06
C THR A 32 -32.86 -7.22 33.12
N GLY A 33 -33.80 -7.19 32.19
CA GLY A 33 -34.92 -6.24 32.20
C GLY A 33 -36.15 -6.85 31.54
N PRO A 34 -37.38 -6.48 31.96
CA PRO A 34 -38.60 -6.97 31.32
C PRO A 34 -38.59 -6.59 29.82
N PRO A 35 -39.08 -7.46 28.92
CA PRO A 35 -39.06 -7.19 27.49
C PRO A 35 -39.88 -5.94 27.19
N GLY A 36 -39.23 -4.86 26.69
CA GLY A 36 -39.94 -3.72 26.12
C GLY A 36 -39.39 -2.31 26.37
N THR A 37 -38.29 -2.12 27.11
CA THR A 37 -37.74 -0.77 27.34
C THR A 37 -36.24 -0.68 27.04
N GLY A 38 -35.89 -0.83 25.75
CA GLY A 38 -34.61 -0.34 25.25
C GLY A 38 -34.60 1.19 25.19
N PRO A 39 -33.41 1.84 25.19
CA PRO A 39 -33.31 3.29 25.08
C PRO A 39 -33.98 3.76 23.78
N LYS A 40 -34.96 4.66 23.91
CA LYS A 40 -35.66 5.27 22.77
C LYS A 40 -34.67 6.17 22.04
N LEU A 41 -34.08 5.67 20.96
CA LEU A 41 -33.20 6.46 20.10
C LEU A 41 -33.97 7.70 19.59
N PRO A 42 -33.34 8.89 19.57
CA PRO A 42 -33.99 10.09 19.07
C PRO A 42 -34.38 9.89 17.60
N ASP A 43 -35.58 10.36 17.26
CA ASP A 43 -36.05 10.37 15.88
C ASP A 43 -35.23 11.38 15.08
N ILE A 44 -34.25 10.86 14.34
CA ILE A 44 -33.35 11.65 13.49
C ILE A 44 -34.11 12.45 12.41
N SER A 45 -35.37 12.11 12.12
CA SER A 45 -36.20 12.89 11.20
C SER A 45 -36.56 14.27 11.73
N GLY A 46 -36.44 14.51 13.05
CA GLY A 46 -36.58 15.82 13.66
C GLY A 46 -35.38 16.76 13.46
N PHE A 47 -34.21 16.23 13.05
CA PHE A 47 -32.98 17.03 12.86
C PHE A 47 -32.80 17.57 11.44
N TRP A 48 -33.65 17.14 10.48
CA TRP A 48 -33.53 17.49 9.06
C TRP A 48 -34.90 17.88 8.48
N PRO A 49 -35.49 19.02 8.90
CA PRO A 49 -36.81 19.45 8.44
C PRO A 49 -36.85 19.74 6.92
N ASP A 50 -35.70 20.07 6.32
CA ASP A 50 -35.59 20.53 4.92
C ASP A 50 -35.04 19.47 3.97
N ALA A 51 -35.19 18.19 4.31
CA ALA A 51 -34.68 17.10 3.49
C ALA A 51 -35.31 17.14 2.07
N PRO A 52 -34.51 17.24 0.98
CA PRO A 52 -34.99 17.57 -0.37
C PRO A 52 -36.04 16.62 -0.96
N HIS A 53 -36.14 15.40 -0.40
CA HIS A 53 -37.10 14.38 -0.79
C HIS A 53 -38.54 14.65 -0.30
N ARG A 54 -38.79 15.70 0.50
CA ARG A 54 -40.15 16.07 0.96
C ARG A 54 -40.84 17.18 0.16
N LEU A 55 -40.11 17.93 -0.68
CA LEU A 55 -40.64 19.09 -1.41
C LEU A 55 -40.61 18.92 -2.94
N GLY A 56 -40.47 17.70 -3.43
CA GLY A 56 -40.67 17.38 -4.85
C GLY A 56 -42.08 16.83 -5.11
N PRO A 57 -42.64 17.00 -6.32
CA PRO A 57 -43.80 16.21 -6.73
C PRO A 57 -43.50 14.72 -6.53
N ALA A 58 -44.52 13.93 -6.19
CA ALA A 58 -44.39 12.48 -6.08
C ALA A 58 -43.70 11.97 -7.35
N ALA A 59 -42.65 11.15 -7.21
CA ALA A 59 -41.89 10.65 -8.35
C ALA A 59 -42.86 10.00 -9.34
N ASP A 60 -43.07 10.66 -10.48
CA ASP A 60 -43.93 10.16 -11.54
C ASP A 60 -43.37 8.80 -11.98
N HIS A 61 -44.20 7.78 -11.85
CA HIS A 61 -43.95 6.47 -12.43
C HIS A 61 -43.95 6.64 -13.95
N TYR A 62 -42.78 6.59 -14.58
CA TYR A 62 -42.68 6.46 -16.02
C TYR A 62 -42.96 5.01 -16.40
N GLU A 63 -44.24 4.66 -16.58
CA GLU A 63 -44.61 3.47 -17.35
C GLU A 63 -44.69 3.88 -18.83
N PRO A 64 -43.85 3.33 -19.72
CA PRO A 64 -43.99 3.57 -21.15
C PRO A 64 -45.30 2.94 -21.67
N GLU A 65 -46.05 3.68 -22.49
CA GLU A 65 -47.28 3.19 -23.15
C GLU A 65 -46.97 1.91 -23.94
N GLY A 66 -47.66 0.81 -23.59
CA GLY A 66 -47.53 -0.49 -24.25
C GLY A 66 -46.75 -1.55 -23.47
N ALA A 67 -46.34 -1.29 -22.23
CA ALA A 67 -45.82 -2.34 -21.36
C ALA A 67 -46.98 -3.20 -20.82
N ASP A 68 -47.09 -4.45 -21.28
CA ASP A 68 -47.97 -5.44 -20.68
C ASP A 68 -47.59 -5.65 -19.21
N ALA A 69 -48.56 -5.53 -18.31
CA ALA A 69 -48.38 -5.71 -16.87
C ALA A 69 -47.90 -7.14 -16.57
N VAL A 70 -46.59 -7.32 -16.41
CA VAL A 70 -46.07 -8.55 -15.79
C VAL A 70 -46.48 -8.50 -14.33
N ARG A 71 -47.56 -9.22 -14.04
CA ARG A 71 -48.07 -9.53 -12.70
C ARG A 71 -46.91 -9.90 -11.78
N THR A 72 -46.48 -8.95 -10.96
CA THR A 72 -45.65 -9.25 -9.80
C THR A 72 -46.60 -9.78 -8.74
N ASP A 73 -46.54 -11.09 -8.50
CA ASP A 73 -47.22 -11.67 -7.34
C ASP A 73 -46.70 -10.96 -6.08
N PRO A 74 -47.57 -10.59 -5.13
CA PRO A 74 -47.14 -9.97 -3.89
C PRO A 74 -46.22 -10.92 -3.13
N ALA A 75 -44.96 -10.53 -2.98
CA ALA A 75 -44.07 -11.14 -2.01
C ALA A 75 -44.71 -10.97 -0.63
N TRP A 76 -44.71 -12.04 0.16
CA TRP A 76 -45.26 -12.16 1.53
C TRP A 76 -46.65 -12.79 1.64
N MET A 77 -46.70 -14.10 1.36
CA MET A 77 -47.51 -15.02 2.17
C MET A 77 -46.62 -16.17 2.67
N PRO A 78 -46.75 -16.58 3.95
CA PRO A 78 -46.05 -17.74 4.47
C PRO A 78 -46.69 -19.01 3.90
N ARG A 79 -46.01 -19.68 2.96
CA ARG A 79 -46.43 -21.00 2.47
C ARG A 79 -46.07 -22.06 3.50
N GLY A 80 -47.09 -22.77 3.96
CA GLY A 80 -46.99 -23.86 4.92
C GLY A 80 -46.07 -24.99 4.47
N SER A 81 -45.47 -25.60 5.48
CA SER A 81 -44.63 -26.80 5.45
C SER A 81 -45.19 -27.92 4.56
N GLN A 82 -44.50 -28.26 3.47
CA GLN A 82 -44.50 -29.61 2.90
C GLN A 82 -43.22 -29.93 2.10
N ARG A 83 -42.44 -30.87 2.68
CA ARG A 83 -41.53 -31.86 2.06
C ARG A 83 -40.10 -31.42 1.72
N PRO A 84 -39.14 -32.38 1.60
CA PRO A 84 -38.93 -33.59 2.39
C PRO A 84 -37.54 -33.61 3.03
N THR A 85 -37.42 -34.30 4.17
CA THR A 85 -36.16 -34.55 4.87
C THR A 85 -35.20 -35.35 3.99
N VAL A 86 -34.08 -34.74 3.58
CA VAL A 86 -32.90 -35.46 3.13
C VAL A 86 -31.93 -35.48 4.31
N GLU A 87 -31.90 -36.60 5.03
CA GLU A 87 -30.85 -36.87 6.02
C GLU A 87 -29.52 -37.09 5.28
N LEU A 88 -28.71 -36.04 5.19
CA LEU A 88 -27.28 -36.21 4.95
C LEU A 88 -26.65 -36.63 6.28
N ARG A 89 -26.46 -37.94 6.45
CA ARG A 89 -25.57 -38.48 7.48
C ARG A 89 -24.17 -37.91 7.26
N LEU A 90 -23.81 -36.91 8.07
CA LEU A 90 -22.43 -36.50 8.25
C LEU A 90 -21.71 -37.66 8.96
N ALA A 91 -20.85 -38.37 8.24
CA ALA A 91 -19.88 -39.26 8.86
C ALA A 91 -18.91 -38.39 9.69
N GLU A 92 -18.98 -38.52 11.01
CA GLU A 92 -18.02 -37.93 11.95
C GLU A 92 -16.61 -38.46 11.63
N THR A 93 -15.84 -37.67 10.89
CA THR A 93 -14.39 -37.85 10.81
C THR A 93 -13.78 -37.07 11.96
N ARG A 94 -13.43 -37.77 13.05
CA ARG A 94 -12.58 -37.26 14.13
C ARG A 94 -11.22 -36.88 13.55
N VAL A 95 -11.02 -35.60 13.24
CA VAL A 95 -9.68 -35.07 12.97
C VAL A 95 -8.99 -34.83 14.30
N ARG A 96 -7.95 -35.63 14.56
CA ARG A 96 -7.06 -35.49 15.72
C ARG A 96 -6.36 -34.13 15.69
N ARG A 97 -6.54 -33.40 16.80
CA ARG A 97 -5.80 -32.19 17.19
C ARG A 97 -4.29 -32.50 17.22
N ALA A 98 -3.52 -31.87 16.34
CA ALA A 98 -2.06 -31.80 16.45
C ALA A 98 -1.69 -30.36 16.81
N SER A 99 -1.36 -30.15 18.07
CA SER A 99 -0.89 -28.88 18.63
C SER A 99 0.49 -28.51 18.10
N ARG A 100 0.64 -27.34 17.48
CA ARG A 100 1.92 -26.65 17.34
C ARG A 100 1.73 -25.19 17.77
N LYS A 101 2.53 -24.79 18.76
CA LYS A 101 2.50 -23.50 19.46
C LYS A 101 2.87 -22.32 18.53
N PRO A 102 2.45 -21.08 18.85
CA PRO A 102 2.63 -19.90 18.02
C PRO A 102 4.03 -19.27 18.21
N VAL A 103 4.72 -18.95 17.10
CA VAL A 103 5.95 -18.13 17.09
C VAL A 103 5.69 -16.71 16.56
N ALA A 104 4.45 -16.39 16.17
CA ALA A 104 4.10 -15.11 15.54
C ALA A 104 3.64 -14.04 16.55
N ALA A 105 4.37 -13.83 17.66
CA ALA A 105 4.02 -12.79 18.65
C ALA A 105 5.14 -11.80 18.97
N LEU A 106 6.31 -11.88 18.32
CA LEU A 106 7.43 -10.97 18.62
C LEU A 106 7.60 -9.79 17.63
N ALA A 107 6.93 -9.80 16.47
CA ALA A 107 7.10 -8.74 15.46
C ALA A 107 6.18 -7.52 15.68
N ALA A 108 5.05 -7.68 16.39
CA ALA A 108 4.09 -6.60 16.61
C ALA A 108 4.40 -5.69 17.81
N ALA A 109 5.29 -6.10 18.72
CA ALA A 109 5.63 -5.32 19.92
C ALA A 109 6.70 -4.25 19.67
N ILE A 110 7.50 -4.36 18.60
CA ILE A 110 8.58 -3.40 18.30
C ILE A 110 8.03 -2.15 17.59
N LEU A 111 6.91 -2.24 16.88
CA LEU A 111 6.31 -1.11 16.14
C LEU A 111 5.42 -0.19 16.99
N THR A 112 5.03 -0.60 18.20
CA THR A 112 4.17 0.23 19.08
C THR A 112 4.97 1.04 20.10
N ALA A 113 6.19 0.64 20.46
CA ALA A 113 7.03 1.38 21.41
C ALA A 113 7.74 2.60 20.80
N ALA A 114 8.03 2.61 19.50
CA ALA A 114 8.73 3.71 18.84
C ALA A 114 7.82 4.93 18.53
N GLY A 115 6.51 4.72 18.36
CA GLY A 115 5.56 5.78 18.01
C GLY A 115 5.15 6.68 19.19
N LEU A 116 5.10 6.14 20.41
CA LEU A 116 4.65 6.88 21.61
C LEU A 116 5.76 7.70 22.28
N ALA A 117 7.03 7.34 22.08
CA ALA A 117 8.16 8.10 22.62
C ALA A 117 8.39 9.45 21.89
N TRP A 118 7.98 9.56 20.62
CA TRP A 118 8.25 10.76 19.81
C TRP A 118 7.30 11.93 20.10
N TYR A 119 6.14 11.68 20.72
CA TYR A 119 5.18 12.75 21.04
C TYR A 119 5.53 13.51 22.33
N ALA A 120 6.39 12.96 23.20
CA ALA A 120 6.66 13.52 24.53
C ALA A 120 7.87 14.48 24.61
N THR A 121 8.69 14.62 23.56
CA THR A 121 9.95 15.38 23.62
C THR A 121 10.09 16.44 22.53
N ARG A 122 9.06 17.29 22.34
CA ARG A 122 9.23 18.52 21.54
C ARG A 122 9.91 19.60 22.40
N PRO A 123 11.13 20.07 22.07
CA PRO A 123 11.64 21.30 22.64
C PRO A 123 10.85 22.46 22.04
N THR A 124 10.31 23.31 22.91
CA THR A 124 9.84 24.65 22.54
C THR A 124 11.05 25.57 22.67
N GLU A 125 11.53 26.12 21.55
CA GLU A 125 12.58 27.13 21.57
C GLU A 125 12.17 28.41 20.81
N PRO A 126 12.78 29.56 21.18
CA PRO A 126 12.10 30.83 21.24
C PRO A 126 12.17 31.63 19.95
N THR A 127 11.17 32.49 19.78
CA THR A 127 11.04 33.54 18.77
C THR A 127 12.30 34.40 18.67
N ALA A 128 13.03 34.27 17.56
CA ALA A 128 13.96 35.29 17.07
C ALA A 128 13.28 36.05 15.91
N GLY A 129 13.14 37.36 16.06
CA GLY A 129 12.47 38.23 15.08
C GLY A 129 13.25 38.38 13.77
N PRO A 130 12.58 38.72 12.65
CA PRO A 130 13.22 38.82 11.35
C PRO A 130 14.06 40.10 11.22
N VAL A 131 15.30 39.95 10.75
CA VAL A 131 16.13 41.05 10.27
C VAL A 131 15.89 41.20 8.76
N LEU A 132 15.33 42.34 8.36
CA LEU A 132 15.15 42.72 6.96
C LEU A 132 16.48 43.23 6.39
N THR A 133 17.07 42.49 5.46
CA THR A 133 18.11 43.02 4.55
C THR A 133 17.56 43.04 3.13
N VAL A 134 17.40 44.25 2.59
CA VAL A 134 16.95 44.51 1.21
C VAL A 134 18.18 44.58 0.31
N PRO A 135 18.31 43.77 -0.76
CA PRO A 135 19.29 44.04 -1.79
C PRO A 135 18.73 45.03 -2.82
N THR A 136 19.53 46.07 -3.09
CA THR A 136 19.32 47.07 -4.14
C THR A 136 19.37 46.42 -5.52
N ALA A 137 18.32 46.61 -6.31
CA ALA A 137 18.26 46.20 -7.71
C ALA A 137 19.05 47.19 -8.59
N THR A 138 20.01 46.66 -9.36
CA THR A 138 20.56 47.36 -10.54
C THR A 138 20.05 46.62 -11.77
N ALA A 139 19.08 47.22 -12.46
CA ALA A 139 18.63 46.77 -13.76
C ALA A 139 19.55 47.32 -14.86
N THR A 140 20.01 46.46 -15.76
CA THR A 140 20.41 46.83 -17.13
C THR A 140 19.99 45.69 -18.04
N GLY A 141 19.17 46.01 -19.04
CA GLY A 141 18.38 45.04 -19.80
C GLY A 141 19.09 44.38 -20.98
N ALA A 142 18.45 43.32 -21.46
CA ALA A 142 18.28 42.94 -22.88
C ALA A 142 17.43 41.65 -22.93
N ALA A 143 16.36 41.65 -23.73
CA ALA A 143 15.56 40.47 -24.05
C ALA A 143 15.91 39.98 -25.47
N PRO A 144 15.46 38.79 -25.92
CA PRO A 144 15.36 37.49 -25.24
C PRO A 144 16.13 36.40 -26.02
N ALA A 145 16.68 35.40 -25.32
CA ALA A 145 17.14 34.16 -25.95
C ALA A 145 16.49 32.99 -25.21
N GLY A 146 15.91 32.06 -25.97
CA GLY A 146 15.07 30.97 -25.49
C GLY A 146 15.76 30.10 -24.43
N GLN A 147 15.43 30.36 -23.18
CA GLN A 147 15.75 29.45 -22.09
C GLN A 147 14.76 28.28 -22.15
N PRO A 148 15.22 27.02 -22.20
CA PRO A 148 14.35 25.88 -21.97
C PRO A 148 13.70 26.01 -20.58
N PRO A 149 12.49 25.46 -20.36
CA PRO A 149 11.83 25.51 -19.05
C PRO A 149 12.77 24.93 -17.98
N VAL A 150 13.15 25.74 -17.01
CA VAL A 150 14.05 25.36 -15.91
C VAL A 150 13.24 24.73 -14.78
N SER A 151 13.37 23.41 -14.58
CA SER A 151 12.75 22.70 -13.45
C SER A 151 13.30 23.20 -12.11
N ILE A 152 12.46 23.21 -11.06
CA ILE A 152 12.93 23.47 -9.70
C ILE A 152 13.49 22.16 -9.15
N GLU A 153 14.82 22.09 -9.03
CA GLU A 153 15.54 20.91 -8.58
C GLU A 153 15.88 21.01 -7.09
N THR A 154 15.61 19.94 -6.34
CA THR A 154 16.21 19.71 -5.02
C THR A 154 17.16 18.53 -5.12
N SER A 155 18.42 18.79 -4.80
CA SER A 155 19.49 17.80 -4.63
C SER A 155 20.07 17.91 -3.22
N ALA A 156 20.53 16.80 -2.63
CA ALA A 156 21.33 16.86 -1.41
C ALA A 156 22.82 17.02 -1.76
N PRO A 157 23.54 17.97 -1.14
CA PRO A 157 24.98 18.12 -1.38
C PRO A 157 25.74 16.88 -0.89
N ALA A 158 26.74 16.46 -1.69
CA ALA A 158 27.78 15.45 -1.52
C ALA A 158 28.02 14.89 -0.09
N ALA A 159 27.02 14.20 0.46
CA ALA A 159 27.28 13.14 1.43
C ALA A 159 27.96 11.99 0.68
N PRO A 160 28.80 11.17 1.34
CA PRO A 160 29.33 9.97 0.70
C PRO A 160 28.16 9.14 0.16
N VAL A 161 28.28 8.70 -1.09
CA VAL A 161 27.26 7.87 -1.76
C VAL A 161 27.02 6.63 -0.89
N PRO A 162 25.79 6.40 -0.41
CA PRO A 162 25.51 5.26 0.46
C PRO A 162 25.45 3.96 -0.34
N ASP A 163 25.82 2.83 0.27
CA ASP A 163 25.64 1.52 -0.37
C ASP A 163 24.15 1.13 -0.53
N LEU A 164 23.32 1.62 0.39
CA LEU A 164 21.89 1.33 0.52
C LEU A 164 21.14 2.62 0.79
N ALA A 165 20.04 2.85 0.07
CA ALA A 165 19.14 3.94 0.36
C ALA A 165 17.67 3.59 0.10
N THR A 166 16.77 4.37 0.69
CA THR A 166 15.33 4.29 0.43
C THR A 166 14.85 5.58 -0.20
N LEU A 167 14.15 5.49 -1.33
CA LEU A 167 13.34 6.56 -1.86
C LEU A 167 11.95 6.49 -1.21
N GLU A 168 11.54 7.53 -0.51
CA GLU A 168 10.24 7.62 0.17
C GLU A 168 9.41 8.77 -0.41
N LEU A 169 8.30 8.47 -1.08
CA LEU A 169 7.29 9.49 -1.42
C LEU A 169 6.30 9.59 -0.27
N THR A 170 6.34 10.69 0.48
CA THR A 170 5.52 10.88 1.68
C THR A 170 4.11 11.33 1.35
N ASP A 171 4.01 12.33 0.47
CA ASP A 171 2.75 13.01 0.15
C ASP A 171 2.17 12.55 -1.20
N GLY A 172 0.87 12.80 -1.38
CA GLY A 172 0.19 12.43 -2.62
C GLY A 172 0.57 13.33 -3.80
N THR A 173 0.64 12.75 -4.99
CA THR A 173 0.90 13.48 -6.24
C THR A 173 -0.03 12.99 -7.36
N THR A 174 -0.16 13.74 -8.45
CA THR A 174 -0.89 13.23 -9.63
C THR A 174 -0.02 12.25 -10.40
N ALA A 175 1.24 12.61 -10.65
CA ALA A 175 2.17 11.78 -11.40
C ALA A 175 3.51 11.64 -10.66
N LEU A 176 4.08 10.43 -10.71
CA LEU A 176 5.42 10.12 -10.24
C LEU A 176 6.20 9.46 -11.38
N SER A 177 7.38 9.99 -11.67
CA SER A 177 8.35 9.42 -12.61
C SER A 177 9.64 9.16 -11.85
N VAL A 178 10.08 7.91 -11.81
CA VAL A 178 11.36 7.51 -11.20
C VAL A 178 12.19 6.83 -12.27
N ARG A 179 13.44 7.28 -12.44
CA ARG A 179 14.39 6.66 -13.36
C ARG A 179 15.76 6.53 -12.72
N VAL A 180 16.54 5.57 -13.21
CA VAL A 180 17.96 5.45 -12.87
C VAL A 180 18.79 6.19 -13.92
N GLY A 181 19.80 6.95 -13.49
CA GLY A 181 20.65 7.67 -14.43
C GLY A 181 21.75 8.48 -13.76
N ASP A 182 22.41 9.32 -14.55
CA ASP A 182 23.44 10.22 -14.06
C ASP A 182 22.84 11.31 -13.17
N THR A 183 23.35 11.38 -11.94
CA THR A 183 22.98 12.36 -10.91
C THR A 183 24.13 13.34 -10.61
N GLY A 184 25.26 13.24 -11.32
CA GLY A 184 26.46 14.04 -11.08
C GLY A 184 27.16 13.65 -9.78
N GLU A 185 27.45 14.66 -8.94
CA GLU A 185 28.07 14.45 -7.62
C GLU A 185 27.05 14.02 -6.55
N ASP A 186 25.75 14.16 -6.84
CA ASP A 186 24.67 13.74 -5.96
C ASP A 186 24.35 12.26 -6.22
N TRP A 187 23.69 11.59 -5.29
CA TRP A 187 23.22 10.22 -5.47
C TRP A 187 21.71 10.15 -5.80
N TYR A 188 21.02 11.29 -5.81
CA TYR A 188 19.65 11.42 -6.28
C TYR A 188 19.38 12.85 -6.76
N ARG A 189 18.33 13.03 -7.57
CA ARG A 189 17.77 14.35 -7.94
C ARG A 189 16.25 14.26 -7.91
N VAL A 190 15.60 15.28 -7.33
CA VAL A 190 14.14 15.42 -7.33
C VAL A 190 13.77 16.75 -7.96
N SER A 191 12.76 16.75 -8.81
CA SER A 191 12.23 17.97 -9.41
C SER A 191 10.73 17.88 -9.68
N SER A 192 10.09 19.03 -9.87
CA SER A 192 8.79 19.10 -10.54
C SER A 192 8.94 19.84 -11.88
N PRO A 193 8.17 19.45 -12.92
CA PRO A 193 8.14 20.19 -14.17
C PRO A 193 7.72 21.64 -13.98
N VAL A 194 8.19 22.53 -14.86
CA VAL A 194 7.78 23.93 -14.85
C VAL A 194 6.27 24.07 -15.01
N GLY A 195 5.67 24.94 -14.20
CA GLY A 195 4.23 25.17 -14.17
C GLY A 195 3.45 24.07 -13.47
N SER A 196 4.12 23.09 -12.83
CA SER A 196 3.48 22.14 -11.94
C SER A 196 2.80 22.87 -10.78
N GLY A 197 1.60 22.42 -10.39
CA GLY A 197 0.86 23.00 -9.27
C GLY A 197 1.42 22.65 -7.90
N ILE A 198 2.66 22.15 -7.85
CA ILE A 198 3.37 21.78 -6.64
C ILE A 198 4.83 22.24 -6.69
N SER A 199 5.41 22.39 -5.51
CA SER A 199 6.86 22.40 -5.32
C SER A 199 7.28 21.14 -4.57
N THR A 200 8.48 20.65 -4.87
CA THR A 200 9.03 19.44 -4.23
C THR A 200 10.10 19.83 -3.23
N ARG A 201 10.11 19.15 -2.08
CA ARG A 201 11.16 19.26 -1.07
C ARG A 201 11.67 17.85 -0.78
N ALA A 202 12.98 17.67 -0.87
CA ALA A 202 13.62 16.42 -0.49
C ALA A 202 14.44 16.60 0.80
N GLU A 203 14.27 15.67 1.73
CA GLU A 203 15.06 15.60 2.97
C GLU A 203 15.74 14.23 3.09
N VAL A 204 17.04 14.23 3.39
CA VAL A 204 17.78 12.99 3.64
C VAL A 204 17.88 12.76 5.13
N ARG A 205 17.44 11.58 5.58
CA ARG A 205 17.62 11.12 6.95
C ARG A 205 17.84 9.62 7.00
N ASP A 206 18.90 9.20 7.69
CA ASP A 206 19.20 7.78 7.94
C ASP A 206 19.19 6.91 6.64
N GLY A 207 19.76 7.44 5.55
CA GLY A 207 19.78 6.77 4.24
C GLY A 207 18.44 6.76 3.50
N THR A 208 17.46 7.53 3.96
CA THR A 208 16.15 7.68 3.30
C THR A 208 16.02 9.08 2.71
N VAL A 209 15.73 9.14 1.40
CA VAL A 209 15.34 10.36 0.69
C VAL A 209 13.84 10.50 0.78
N ARG A 210 13.36 11.38 1.66
CA ARG A 210 11.95 11.68 1.81
C ARG A 210 11.56 12.83 0.91
N ILE A 211 10.58 12.58 0.06
CA ILE A 211 9.99 13.58 -0.82
C ILE A 211 8.69 14.05 -0.19
N PHE A 212 8.62 15.36 0.02
CA PHE A 212 7.43 16.09 0.41
C PHE A 212 6.96 16.93 -0.76
N VAL A 213 5.64 17.11 -0.83
CA VAL A 213 4.97 17.88 -1.87
C VAL A 213 4.23 19.02 -1.19
N ASP A 214 4.59 20.25 -1.54
CA ASP A 214 3.90 21.45 -1.07
C ASP A 214 3.10 22.08 -2.22
N ASP A 215 1.96 22.67 -1.90
CA ASP A 215 1.13 23.37 -2.87
C ASP A 215 1.91 24.48 -3.57
N GLY A 216 1.88 24.48 -4.89
CA GLY A 216 2.43 25.52 -5.75
C GLY A 216 1.41 26.62 -6.04
N THR A 217 1.86 27.69 -6.69
CA THR A 217 0.99 28.78 -7.13
C THR A 217 0.48 28.60 -8.56
N ASP A 218 1.07 27.69 -9.32
CA ASP A 218 0.72 27.42 -10.70
C ASP A 218 -0.49 26.46 -10.79
N PRO A 219 -1.30 26.52 -11.87
CA PRO A 219 -2.48 25.67 -12.01
C PRO A 219 -2.19 24.27 -12.58
N GLY A 220 -0.92 23.88 -12.77
CA GLY A 220 -0.56 22.63 -13.44
C GLY A 220 -0.73 21.38 -12.60
N THR A 221 -0.45 20.23 -13.21
CA THR A 221 -0.54 18.92 -12.55
C THR A 221 0.50 18.79 -11.46
N ALA A 222 0.15 18.11 -10.35
CA ALA A 222 1.12 17.71 -9.34
C ALA A 222 1.98 16.57 -9.90
N GLU A 223 3.20 16.86 -10.35
CA GLU A 223 4.09 15.88 -10.98
C GLU A 223 5.47 15.94 -10.34
N VAL A 224 6.03 14.77 -10.05
CA VAL A 224 7.32 14.60 -9.41
C VAL A 224 8.20 13.72 -10.29
N ASP A 225 9.35 14.25 -10.67
CA ASP A 225 10.42 13.54 -11.37
C ASP A 225 11.57 13.23 -10.41
N VAL A 226 12.05 11.98 -10.44
CA VAL A 226 13.14 11.50 -9.61
C VAL A 226 14.18 10.79 -10.46
N VAL A 227 15.43 11.17 -10.28
CA VAL A 227 16.60 10.47 -10.85
C VAL A 227 17.40 9.85 -9.72
N LEU A 228 17.67 8.56 -9.81
CA LEU A 228 18.41 7.80 -8.82
C LEU A 228 19.78 7.38 -9.38
N SER A 229 20.81 7.48 -8.56
CA SER A 229 22.14 6.98 -8.93
C SER A 229 22.14 5.45 -9.08
N PRO A 230 22.82 4.89 -10.11
CA PRO A 230 22.98 3.45 -10.29
C PRO A 230 23.92 2.80 -9.25
N ASP A 231 24.73 3.58 -8.55
CA ASP A 231 25.74 3.06 -7.62
C ASP A 231 25.13 2.59 -6.29
N VAL A 232 23.96 3.12 -5.95
CA VAL A 232 23.23 2.86 -4.71
C VAL A 232 22.27 1.68 -4.88
N THR A 233 22.15 0.84 -3.84
CA THR A 233 21.10 -0.18 -3.76
C THR A 233 19.81 0.44 -3.21
N TRP A 234 18.78 0.54 -4.06
CA TRP A 234 17.55 1.27 -3.77
C TRP A 234 16.43 0.39 -3.25
N SER A 235 15.79 0.83 -2.18
CA SER A 235 14.42 0.45 -1.84
C SER A 235 13.48 1.61 -2.20
N VAL A 236 12.25 1.30 -2.62
CA VAL A 236 11.24 2.30 -2.96
C VAL A 236 10.06 2.13 -2.02
N LEU A 237 9.67 3.20 -1.33
CA LEU A 237 8.54 3.28 -0.42
C LEU A 237 7.60 4.39 -0.87
N MET A 238 6.40 4.04 -1.29
CA MET A 238 5.39 5.01 -1.71
C MET A 238 4.28 5.08 -0.66
N LEU A 239 4.36 6.06 0.24
CA LEU A 239 3.34 6.30 1.27
C LEU A 239 2.18 7.13 0.68
N GLY A 240 2.52 8.16 -0.09
CA GLY A 240 1.57 9.02 -0.77
C GLY A 240 0.81 8.29 -1.88
N GLY A 241 -0.46 8.64 -2.06
CA GLY A 241 -1.25 8.15 -3.19
C GLY A 241 -0.85 8.84 -4.49
N VAL A 242 -0.91 8.11 -5.61
CA VAL A 242 -0.61 8.64 -6.94
C VAL A 242 -1.76 8.38 -7.90
N ARG A 243 -1.95 9.19 -8.94
CA ARG A 243 -2.82 8.76 -10.05
C ARG A 243 -2.05 7.79 -10.94
N THR A 244 -0.85 8.18 -11.36
CA THR A 244 0.03 7.40 -12.24
C THR A 244 1.44 7.37 -11.68
N ALA A 245 2.07 6.20 -11.60
CA ALA A 245 3.49 6.06 -11.31
C ALA A 245 4.22 5.25 -12.38
N ALA A 246 5.27 5.84 -12.96
CA ALA A 246 6.23 5.17 -13.83
C ALA A 246 7.56 5.04 -13.06
N ILE A 247 7.92 3.82 -12.66
CA ILE A 247 9.09 3.54 -11.83
C ILE A 247 10.02 2.63 -12.63
N ASP A 248 11.04 3.21 -13.26
CA ASP A 248 12.06 2.47 -14.00
C ASP A 248 13.34 2.31 -13.16
N LEU A 249 13.58 1.07 -12.73
CA LEU A 249 14.74 0.66 -11.93
C LEU A 249 15.71 -0.21 -12.73
N THR A 250 15.61 -0.27 -14.06
CA THR A 250 16.42 -1.17 -14.91
C THR A 250 17.94 -1.02 -14.72
N GLY A 251 18.41 0.19 -14.41
CA GLY A 251 19.82 0.47 -14.14
C GLY A 251 20.26 0.34 -12.68
N ALA A 252 19.36 0.02 -11.74
CA ALA A 252 19.65 0.02 -10.30
C ALA A 252 19.90 -1.38 -9.74
N LYS A 253 20.53 -1.43 -8.56
CA LYS A 253 20.42 -2.57 -7.66
C LYS A 253 19.17 -2.37 -6.81
N VAL A 254 18.20 -3.28 -6.90
CA VAL A 254 16.90 -3.14 -6.22
C VAL A 254 16.84 -4.02 -4.98
N GLY A 255 16.54 -3.40 -3.83
CA GLY A 255 16.34 -4.06 -2.55
C GLY A 255 14.89 -4.48 -2.30
N ARG A 256 13.94 -3.55 -2.46
CA ARG A 256 12.51 -3.76 -2.17
C ARG A 256 11.65 -2.68 -2.81
N VAL A 257 10.38 -2.99 -3.09
CA VAL A 257 9.35 -2.00 -3.43
C VAL A 257 8.13 -2.16 -2.51
N ASP A 258 7.72 -1.09 -1.83
CA ASP A 258 6.55 -1.05 -0.96
C ASP A 258 5.58 0.04 -1.43
N LEU A 259 4.37 -0.36 -1.83
CA LEU A 259 3.32 0.51 -2.36
C LEU A 259 2.20 0.63 -1.32
N VAL A 260 2.38 1.57 -0.40
CA VAL A 260 1.44 1.78 0.72
C VAL A 260 0.28 2.68 0.28
N GLY A 261 0.57 3.74 -0.46
CA GLY A 261 -0.41 4.60 -1.10
C GLY A 261 -1.15 3.90 -2.24
N GLY A 262 -2.40 4.28 -2.47
CA GLY A 262 -3.20 3.77 -3.60
C GLY A 262 -2.79 4.40 -4.94
N ALA A 263 -3.08 3.71 -6.04
CA ALA A 263 -2.81 4.20 -7.38
C ALA A 263 -3.88 3.82 -8.42
N ALA A 264 -4.11 4.69 -9.41
CA ALA A 264 -4.92 4.30 -10.57
C ALA A 264 -4.10 3.47 -11.56
N GLU A 265 -2.81 3.76 -11.71
CA GLU A 265 -1.90 3.06 -12.61
C GLU A 265 -0.47 3.07 -12.06
N ILE A 266 0.20 1.92 -12.12
CA ILE A 266 1.62 1.75 -11.79
C ILE A 266 2.28 0.90 -12.86
N ASP A 267 3.30 1.46 -13.52
CA ASP A 267 4.24 0.73 -14.36
C ASP A 267 5.59 0.66 -13.61
N LEU A 268 5.95 -0.54 -13.15
CA LEU A 268 7.22 -0.82 -12.47
C LEU A 268 8.12 -1.64 -13.39
N THR A 269 9.28 -1.11 -13.76
CA THR A 269 10.30 -1.82 -14.54
C THR A 269 11.49 -2.16 -13.64
N LEU A 270 11.84 -3.44 -13.60
CA LEU A 270 12.89 -3.97 -12.73
C LEU A 270 14.09 -4.45 -13.56
N PRO A 271 15.31 -4.38 -12.99
CA PRO A 271 16.48 -4.98 -13.60
C PRO A 271 16.34 -6.52 -13.64
N ARG A 272 17.28 -7.21 -14.28
CA ARG A 272 17.35 -8.67 -14.17
C ARG A 272 17.55 -9.09 -12.70
N GLN A 273 16.78 -10.08 -12.26
CA GLN A 273 16.70 -10.49 -10.86
C GLN A 273 17.59 -11.70 -10.58
N ASP A 274 18.79 -11.46 -10.07
CA ASP A 274 19.67 -12.54 -9.56
C ASP A 274 19.31 -12.97 -8.13
N LYS A 275 18.50 -12.15 -7.44
CA LYS A 275 17.96 -12.39 -6.09
C LYS A 275 16.45 -12.14 -6.10
N VAL A 276 15.76 -12.63 -5.07
CA VAL A 276 14.33 -12.32 -4.88
C VAL A 276 14.16 -10.86 -4.51
N VAL A 277 13.40 -10.12 -5.31
CA VAL A 277 12.96 -8.75 -5.00
C VAL A 277 11.59 -8.82 -4.32
N PRO A 278 11.48 -8.48 -3.02
CA PRO A 278 10.21 -8.35 -2.34
C PRO A 278 9.45 -7.12 -2.84
N ILE A 279 8.18 -7.31 -3.16
CA ILE A 279 7.27 -6.27 -3.60
C ILE A 279 5.99 -6.37 -2.77
N SER A 280 5.67 -5.33 -2.00
CA SER A 280 4.44 -5.28 -1.22
C SER A 280 3.52 -4.17 -1.73
N MET A 281 2.21 -4.42 -1.65
CA MET A 281 1.20 -3.44 -2.00
C MET A 281 0.10 -3.47 -0.93
N THR A 282 0.03 -2.40 -0.16
CA THR A 282 -1.00 -2.16 0.86
C THR A 282 -2.06 -1.19 0.34
N GLY A 283 -1.72 -0.28 -0.57
CA GLY A 283 -2.71 0.56 -1.26
C GLY A 283 -3.48 -0.23 -2.32
N GLY A 284 -4.71 0.15 -2.66
CA GLY A 284 -5.39 -0.43 -3.82
C GLY A 284 -4.78 0.08 -5.13
N VAL A 285 -4.58 -0.79 -6.11
CA VAL A 285 -4.08 -0.41 -7.44
C VAL A 285 -5.05 -0.88 -8.53
N ARG A 286 -5.52 0.03 -9.38
CA ARG A 286 -6.44 -0.37 -10.47
C ARG A 286 -5.70 -1.08 -11.60
N ASP A 287 -4.63 -0.51 -12.14
CA ASP A 287 -3.82 -1.12 -13.19
C ASP A 287 -2.36 -1.20 -12.75
N TRP A 288 -1.84 -2.41 -12.55
CA TRP A 288 -0.48 -2.64 -12.08
C TRP A 288 0.29 -3.50 -13.07
N ARG A 289 1.29 -2.91 -13.70
CA ARG A 289 2.24 -3.61 -14.57
C ARG A 289 3.60 -3.70 -13.89
N VAL A 290 4.17 -4.90 -13.95
CA VAL A 290 5.56 -5.17 -13.58
C VAL A 290 6.27 -5.75 -14.79
N SER A 291 7.34 -5.07 -15.22
CA SER A 291 8.21 -5.53 -16.30
C SER A 291 9.55 -5.96 -15.72
N THR A 292 9.95 -7.21 -15.97
CA THR A 292 11.22 -7.75 -15.48
C THR A 292 12.28 -7.71 -16.59
N GLY A 293 13.57 -7.53 -16.27
CA GLY A 293 14.68 -7.53 -17.24
C GLY A 293 15.00 -8.90 -17.88
N GLY A 294 13.97 -9.61 -18.33
CA GLY A 294 13.97 -11.00 -18.74
C GLY A 294 12.88 -11.79 -18.01
N ARG A 295 12.48 -12.95 -18.55
CA ARG A 295 11.55 -13.83 -17.83
C ARG A 295 12.14 -14.32 -16.51
N ALA A 296 11.46 -14.03 -15.39
CA ALA A 296 11.93 -14.33 -14.04
C ALA A 296 10.90 -15.19 -13.27
N PRO A 297 11.32 -15.94 -12.24
CA PRO A 297 10.39 -16.59 -11.34
C PRO A 297 9.50 -15.56 -10.62
N VAL A 298 8.21 -15.85 -10.49
CA VAL A 298 7.23 -14.99 -9.84
C VAL A 298 6.50 -15.79 -8.78
N ARG A 299 6.45 -15.26 -7.57
CA ARG A 299 5.50 -15.66 -6.54
C ARG A 299 4.58 -14.48 -6.28
N ALA A 300 3.27 -14.69 -6.35
CA ALA A 300 2.31 -13.63 -6.08
C ALA A 300 1.22 -14.11 -5.13
N VAL A 301 0.91 -13.31 -4.11
CA VAL A 301 -0.20 -13.53 -3.17
C VAL A 301 -1.14 -12.35 -3.26
N LEU A 302 -2.41 -12.61 -3.58
CA LEU A 302 -3.44 -11.58 -3.70
C LEU A 302 -4.44 -11.75 -2.56
N GLU A 303 -4.22 -11.05 -1.45
CA GLU A 303 -4.96 -11.26 -0.22
C GLU A 303 -6.42 -10.85 -0.34
N ARG A 304 -6.75 -9.80 -1.10
CA ARG A 304 -8.14 -9.37 -1.35
C ARG A 304 -8.69 -9.78 -2.71
N GLY A 305 -7.86 -10.44 -3.52
CA GLY A 305 -8.20 -10.86 -4.88
C GLY A 305 -7.90 -9.79 -5.93
N ALA A 306 -8.21 -10.11 -7.17
CA ALA A 306 -8.01 -9.21 -8.29
C ALA A 306 -9.04 -9.40 -9.41
N GLY A 307 -9.30 -8.34 -10.18
CA GLY A 307 -10.16 -8.44 -11.36
C GLY A 307 -9.53 -9.29 -12.45
N THR A 308 -8.25 -9.05 -12.76
CA THR A 308 -7.45 -9.82 -13.72
C THR A 308 -6.02 -9.98 -13.20
N VAL A 309 -5.42 -11.14 -13.48
CA VAL A 309 -3.99 -11.41 -13.33
C VAL A 309 -3.47 -11.97 -14.64
N ASP A 310 -2.38 -11.44 -15.14
CA ASP A 310 -1.68 -11.92 -16.34
C ASP A 310 -0.20 -12.08 -16.01
N LEU A 311 0.28 -13.32 -15.89
CA LEU A 311 1.68 -13.61 -15.58
C LEU A 311 2.35 -14.23 -16.80
N TYR A 312 3.18 -13.43 -17.49
CA TYR A 312 3.86 -13.79 -18.72
C TYR A 312 2.93 -14.41 -19.78
N GLY A 313 1.75 -13.80 -19.97
CA GLY A 313 0.72 -14.23 -20.92
C GLY A 313 -0.28 -15.24 -20.36
N ASP A 314 -0.04 -15.79 -19.16
CA ASP A 314 -1.02 -16.68 -18.50
C ASP A 314 -2.08 -15.85 -17.76
N ARG A 315 -3.17 -15.57 -18.46
CA ARG A 315 -4.24 -14.70 -17.97
C ARG A 315 -5.33 -15.44 -17.21
N ARG A 316 -5.76 -14.86 -16.08
CA ARG A 316 -6.86 -15.28 -15.22
C ARG A 316 -7.75 -14.07 -14.90
N LYS A 317 -9.06 -14.27 -14.85
CA LYS A 317 -10.05 -13.23 -14.51
C LYS A 317 -10.84 -13.67 -13.28
N GLY A 318 -11.34 -12.72 -12.51
CA GLY A 318 -12.13 -12.98 -11.29
C GLY A 318 -11.32 -13.76 -10.26
N VAL A 319 -10.15 -13.24 -9.90
CA VAL A 319 -9.24 -13.90 -8.96
C VAL A 319 -9.75 -13.74 -7.54
N ASN A 320 -9.92 -14.87 -6.86
CA ASN A 320 -10.47 -14.94 -5.51
C ASN A 320 -9.51 -14.35 -4.46
N ARG A 321 -10.09 -14.03 -3.31
CA ARG A 321 -9.37 -13.68 -2.09
C ARG A 321 -8.37 -14.78 -1.69
N GLY A 322 -7.15 -14.39 -1.34
CA GLY A 322 -6.12 -15.31 -0.83
C GLY A 322 -5.49 -16.21 -1.90
N SER A 323 -5.72 -15.92 -3.18
CA SER A 323 -5.11 -16.67 -4.28
C SER A 323 -3.59 -16.52 -4.27
N ARG A 324 -2.90 -17.62 -4.61
CA ARG A 324 -1.44 -17.68 -4.73
C ARG A 324 -1.08 -18.16 -6.12
N PHE A 325 -0.09 -17.50 -6.72
CA PHE A 325 0.44 -17.84 -8.02
C PHE A 325 1.93 -18.11 -7.90
N THR A 326 2.41 -19.05 -8.70
CA THR A 326 3.83 -19.35 -8.83
C THR A 326 4.12 -19.64 -10.29
N VAL A 327 5.08 -18.93 -10.86
CA VAL A 327 5.54 -19.10 -12.24
C VAL A 327 7.05 -19.25 -12.22
N GLY A 328 7.58 -20.22 -12.97
CA GLY A 328 9.00 -20.49 -13.04
C GLY A 328 9.59 -21.06 -11.75
N THR A 329 10.89 -21.31 -11.77
CA THR A 329 11.69 -21.81 -10.65
C THR A 329 13.06 -21.14 -10.68
N GLY A 330 13.66 -20.87 -9.53
CA GLY A 330 15.00 -20.30 -9.42
C GLY A 330 15.20 -19.59 -8.09
N ASP A 331 16.43 -19.17 -7.83
CA ASP A 331 16.83 -18.50 -6.58
C ASP A 331 16.62 -16.96 -6.64
N GLY A 332 16.41 -16.42 -7.85
CA GLY A 332 16.04 -15.03 -8.10
C GLY A 332 14.57 -14.87 -8.51
N GLY A 333 14.13 -13.63 -8.70
CA GLY A 333 12.79 -13.32 -9.19
C GLY A 333 12.07 -12.27 -8.36
N ILE A 334 10.74 -12.30 -8.38
CA ILE A 334 9.90 -11.38 -7.58
C ILE A 334 9.00 -12.16 -6.62
N ASP A 335 8.86 -11.65 -5.39
CA ASP A 335 7.87 -12.11 -4.41
C ASP A 335 6.92 -10.95 -4.12
N LEU A 336 5.73 -11.03 -4.70
CA LEU A 336 4.73 -9.99 -4.72
C LEU A 336 3.60 -10.32 -3.74
N VAL A 337 3.31 -9.41 -2.81
CA VAL A 337 2.19 -9.53 -1.88
C VAL A 337 1.29 -8.32 -2.05
N ALA A 338 0.04 -8.56 -2.44
CA ALA A 338 -0.99 -7.55 -2.56
C ALA A 338 -2.01 -7.73 -1.42
N GLU A 339 -1.92 -6.90 -0.39
CA GLU A 339 -2.79 -6.94 0.79
C GLU A 339 -4.18 -6.34 0.51
N ASN A 340 -4.28 -5.45 -0.48
CA ASN A 340 -5.53 -4.85 -0.92
C ASN A 340 -5.92 -5.28 -2.35
N GLY A 341 -7.02 -4.74 -2.87
CA GLY A 341 -7.57 -5.13 -4.16
C GLY A 341 -6.73 -4.62 -5.32
N VAL A 342 -6.52 -5.49 -6.32
CA VAL A 342 -5.91 -5.12 -7.60
C VAL A 342 -6.94 -5.21 -8.72
N GLY A 343 -7.07 -4.20 -9.57
CA GLY A 343 -7.95 -4.30 -10.75
C GLY A 343 -7.36 -5.28 -11.77
N THR A 344 -6.19 -4.94 -12.31
CA THR A 344 -5.41 -5.77 -13.23
C THR A 344 -3.96 -5.83 -12.78
N LEU A 345 -3.43 -7.03 -12.52
CA LEU A 345 -1.99 -7.27 -12.37
C LEU A 345 -1.45 -7.86 -13.66
N THR A 346 -0.43 -7.25 -14.26
CA THR A 346 0.33 -7.81 -15.39
C THR A 346 1.79 -7.92 -14.99
N VAL A 347 2.35 -9.12 -15.07
CA VAL A 347 3.80 -9.33 -15.02
C VAL A 347 4.26 -9.78 -16.40
N ALA A 348 5.20 -9.06 -17.00
CA ALA A 348 5.68 -9.36 -18.33
C ALA A 348 7.20 -9.27 -18.39
N GLU A 349 7.77 -9.89 -19.41
CA GLU A 349 9.15 -9.65 -19.78
C GLU A 349 9.24 -8.23 -20.35
N GLY A 350 10.02 -7.39 -19.70
CA GLY A 350 10.44 -6.12 -20.27
C GLY A 350 11.28 -6.39 -21.50
N ARG A 351 11.22 -5.49 -22.50
CA ARG A 351 12.26 -5.49 -23.53
C ARG A 351 13.56 -5.22 -22.78
N ASP A 352 14.60 -6.04 -22.98
CA ASP A 352 15.95 -5.73 -22.53
C ASP A 352 16.18 -4.25 -22.83
N GLY A 353 16.49 -3.48 -21.78
CA GLY A 353 16.64 -2.03 -21.86
C GLY A 353 17.42 -1.70 -23.12
N GLY A 354 16.78 -0.99 -24.04
CA GLY A 354 17.44 -0.62 -25.28
C GLY A 354 18.74 0.06 -24.91
N THR A 355 19.85 -0.47 -25.39
CA THR A 355 21.05 0.34 -25.60
C THR A 355 20.58 1.59 -26.33
N ILE A 356 20.66 2.73 -25.65
CA ILE A 356 20.64 4.02 -26.31
C ILE A 356 21.87 4.00 -27.22
N ALA A 357 21.65 3.63 -28.48
CA ALA A 357 22.60 3.85 -29.54
C ALA A 357 22.54 5.34 -29.91
N GLU A 358 23.74 5.86 -30.19
CA GLU A 358 24.13 7.25 -30.46
C GLU A 358 23.14 8.14 -31.23
#